data_AF-A0A2W7JI55-F1
#
_entry.id   AF-A0A2W7JI55-F1
#
_cell.length_a   1.000
_cell.length_b   1.000
_cell.length_c   1.000
_cell.angle_alpha   90.00
_cell.angle_beta   90.00
_cell.angle_gamma   90.00
#
_symmetry.space_group_name_H-M   'P 1'
#
loop_
_entity.id
_entity.type
_entity.pdbx_description
1 polymer ?
#
loop_
_entity_poly.entity_id
_entity_poly.type
_entity_poly.pdbx_seq_one_letter_code
_entity_poly.pdbx_strand_id
1 'polypeptide(L)'
;MPPLIWDPFDLFNVLGVAPSEGESGISHQYIVEQGAVRLQLTIWQFDCDVEVQLWAAPLPNPIVRYSMLDCPGIRVVNDKRGRFLEFAASNTFSGRYDGYSVIPYGLRLWIDPQIFLEPFTYS
;
A
#
# COMPACT_ATOMS: atom_id res chain seq x y z
N MET A 1 4.90 -19.18 -4.79
CA MET A 1 5.48 -17.86 -4.45
C MET A 1 5.42 -17.70 -2.93
N PRO A 2 6.42 -17.10 -2.26
CA PRO A 2 6.28 -16.78 -0.84
C PRO A 2 5.08 -15.82 -0.64
N PRO A 3 4.39 -15.89 0.52
CA PRO A 3 3.26 -15.02 0.79
C PRO A 3 3.71 -13.56 0.88
N LEU A 4 2.81 -12.65 0.50
CA LEU A 4 2.98 -11.21 0.70
C LEU A 4 3.31 -10.93 2.17
N ILE A 5 4.39 -10.18 2.42
CA ILE A 5 4.78 -9.80 3.77
C ILE A 5 4.16 -8.46 4.12
N TRP A 6 3.33 -8.47 5.16
CA TRP A 6 2.63 -7.32 5.69
C TRP A 6 2.10 -7.63 7.09
N ASP A 7 1.79 -6.60 7.86
CA ASP A 7 1.14 -6.71 9.16
C ASP A 7 -0.05 -5.72 9.21
N PRO A 8 -1.30 -6.20 9.42
CA PRO A 8 -2.47 -5.35 9.56
C PRO A 8 -2.35 -4.26 10.65
N PHE A 9 -1.66 -4.55 11.76
CA PHE A 9 -1.46 -3.59 12.85
C PHE A 9 -0.50 -2.48 12.44
N ASP A 10 0.55 -2.82 11.70
CA ASP A 10 1.48 -1.83 11.16
C ASP A 10 0.78 -0.93 10.15
N LEU A 11 -0.08 -1.49 9.29
CA LEU A 11 -0.89 -0.71 8.36
C LEU A 11 -1.87 0.20 9.10
N PHE A 12 -2.54 -0.28 10.15
CA PHE A 12 -3.40 0.54 11.01
C PHE A 12 -2.62 1.73 11.61
N ASN A 13 -1.40 1.51 12.07
CA ASN A 13 -0.55 2.56 12.66
C ASN A 13 -0.15 3.66 11.65
N VAL A 14 -0.21 3.38 10.35
CA VAL A 14 0.08 4.36 9.28
C VAL A 14 -1.20 4.97 8.71
N LEU A 15 -2.21 4.15 8.45
CA LEU A 15 -3.44 4.55 7.78
C LEU A 15 -4.50 5.14 8.73
N GLY A 16 -4.40 4.83 10.02
CA GLY A 16 -5.34 5.30 11.05
C GLY A 16 -6.74 4.67 10.97
N VAL A 17 -6.92 3.68 10.09
CA VAL A 17 -8.20 2.99 9.85
C VAL A 17 -7.99 1.48 9.86
N ALA A 18 -8.96 0.75 10.43
CA ALA A 18 -8.96 -0.70 10.37
C ALA A 18 -9.45 -1.18 8.99
N PRO A 19 -8.98 -2.33 8.49
CA PRO A 19 -9.47 -2.87 7.24
C PRO A 19 -10.91 -3.37 7.37
N SER A 20 -11.69 -3.24 6.30
CA SER A 20 -12.81 -4.13 6.05
C SER A 20 -12.31 -5.40 5.38
N GLU A 21 -12.80 -6.55 5.80
CA GLU A 21 -12.48 -7.84 5.18
C GLU A 21 -13.43 -8.11 4.02
N GLY A 22 -12.88 -8.56 2.89
CA GLY A 22 -13.65 -9.05 1.76
C GLY A 22 -14.29 -10.41 2.03
N GLU A 23 -15.02 -10.92 1.05
CA GLU A 23 -15.71 -12.22 1.16
C GLU A 23 -14.73 -13.33 1.57
N SER A 24 -15.08 -14.09 2.61
CA SER A 24 -14.23 -15.17 3.15
C SER A 24 -12.84 -14.73 3.66
N GLY A 25 -12.62 -13.44 3.94
CA GLY A 25 -11.35 -12.93 4.51
C GLY A 25 -10.16 -13.01 3.54
N ILE A 26 -10.42 -13.11 2.24
CA ILE A 26 -9.36 -13.24 1.22
C ILE A 26 -8.71 -11.92 0.85
N SER A 27 -9.36 -10.81 1.19
CA SER A 27 -8.86 -9.46 0.94
C SER A 27 -9.10 -8.52 2.11
N HIS A 28 -8.25 -7.51 2.21
CA HIS A 28 -8.34 -6.43 3.20
C HIS A 28 -8.42 -5.10 2.47
N GLN A 29 -9.44 -4.29 2.79
CA GLN A 29 -9.65 -2.99 2.18
C GLN A 29 -9.56 -1.88 3.24
N TYR A 30 -8.70 -0.90 2.98
CA TYR A 30 -8.57 0.30 3.79
C TYR A 30 -9.10 1.49 3.01
N ILE A 31 -9.94 2.29 3.64
CA ILE A 31 -10.49 3.52 3.07
C ILE A 31 -10.08 4.70 3.95
N VAL A 32 -9.36 5.65 3.36
CA VAL A 32 -8.96 6.89 4.03
C VAL A 32 -9.52 8.08 3.25
N GLU A 33 -10.19 8.99 3.95
CA GLU A 33 -10.82 10.17 3.35
C GLU A 33 -10.22 11.45 3.92
N GLN A 34 -9.84 12.37 3.03
CA GLN A 34 -9.35 13.70 3.37
C GLN A 34 -9.96 14.73 2.42
N GLY A 35 -10.97 15.45 2.93
CA GLY A 35 -11.75 16.39 2.11
C GLY A 35 -12.42 15.69 0.93
N ALA A 36 -12.12 16.13 -0.29
CA ALA A 36 -12.68 15.53 -1.51
C ALA A 36 -11.88 14.31 -2.03
N VAL A 37 -10.75 13.97 -1.41
CA VAL A 37 -9.88 12.86 -1.83
C VAL A 37 -10.16 11.63 -0.97
N ARG A 38 -10.38 10.49 -1.62
CA ARG A 38 -10.50 9.18 -0.97
C ARG A 38 -9.44 8.23 -1.51
N LEU A 39 -8.61 7.72 -0.62
CA LEU A 39 -7.74 6.58 -0.88
C LEU A 39 -8.50 5.28 -0.60
N GLN A 40 -8.36 4.32 -1.49
CA GLN A 40 -8.72 2.93 -1.27
C GLN A 40 -7.49 2.05 -1.52
N LEU A 41 -7.04 1.34 -0.49
CA LEU A 41 -5.99 0.33 -0.58
C LEU A 41 -6.63 -1.04 -0.44
N THR A 42 -6.47 -1.90 -1.43
CA THR A 42 -6.95 -3.29 -1.40
C THR A 42 -5.76 -4.24 -1.42
N ILE A 43 -5.74 -5.22 -0.52
CA ILE A 43 -4.71 -6.25 -0.42
C ILE A 43 -5.37 -7.62 -0.58
N TRP A 44 -4.98 -8.38 -1.61
CA TRP A 44 -5.34 -9.79 -1.78
C TRP A 44 -4.17 -10.65 -1.32
N GLN A 45 -4.17 -11.02 -0.04
CA GLN A 45 -3.00 -11.61 0.62
C GLN A 45 -2.53 -12.95 0.04
N PHE A 46 -3.47 -13.74 -0.53
CA PHE A 46 -3.17 -15.06 -1.06
C PHE A 46 -2.64 -15.01 -2.50
N ASP A 47 -3.11 -14.04 -3.28
CA ASP A 47 -2.62 -13.76 -4.63
C ASP A 47 -1.38 -12.87 -4.62
N CYS A 48 -1.06 -12.27 -3.46
CA CYS A 48 -0.01 -11.27 -3.29
C CYS A 48 -0.24 -10.01 -4.14
N ASP A 49 -1.49 -9.68 -4.40
CA ASP A 49 -1.83 -8.49 -5.18
C ASP A 49 -2.15 -7.32 -4.25
N VAL A 50 -1.73 -6.13 -4.66
CA VAL A 50 -2.05 -4.86 -3.97
C VAL A 50 -2.55 -3.86 -4.99
N GLU A 51 -3.69 -3.23 -4.70
CA GLU A 51 -4.21 -2.13 -5.51
C GLU A 51 -4.35 -0.86 -4.67
N VAL A 52 -3.84 0.24 -5.22
CA VAL A 52 -4.01 1.59 -4.69
C VAL A 52 -4.91 2.36 -5.66
N GLN A 53 -6.04 2.86 -5.16
CA GLN A 53 -6.91 3.77 -5.90
C GLN A 53 -7.02 5.11 -5.17
N LEU A 54 -6.91 6.22 -5.92
CA LEU A 54 -7.31 7.54 -5.45
C LEU A 54 -8.54 7.99 -6.19
N TRP A 55 -9.51 8.48 -5.45
CA TRP A 55 -10.76 9.05 -5.94
C TRP A 55 -10.81 10.52 -5.56
N ALA A 56 -11.36 11.34 -6.44
CA ALA A 56 -11.63 12.75 -6.16
C ALA A 56 -13.10 13.04 -6.45
N ALA A 57 -13.87 13.41 -5.44
CA ALA A 57 -15.28 13.76 -5.63
C ALA A 57 -15.42 15.05 -6.47
N PRO A 58 -16.43 15.16 -7.35
CA PRO A 58 -17.49 14.18 -7.64
C PRO A 58 -17.16 13.27 -8.85
N LEU A 59 -15.89 13.07 -9.19
CA LEU A 59 -15.53 12.29 -10.39
C LEU A 59 -16.04 10.84 -10.27
N PRO A 60 -16.58 10.27 -11.35
CA PRO A 60 -17.21 8.95 -11.31
C PRO A 60 -16.21 7.79 -11.27
N ASN A 61 -14.93 8.06 -11.55
CA ASN A 61 -13.86 7.08 -11.65
C ASN A 61 -12.66 7.49 -10.79
N PRO A 62 -11.82 6.54 -10.37
CA PRO A 62 -10.59 6.88 -9.67
C PRO A 62 -9.66 7.70 -10.59
N ILE A 63 -9.04 8.72 -10.02
CA ILE A 63 -8.02 9.56 -10.68
C ILE A 63 -6.66 8.87 -10.74
N VAL A 64 -6.42 7.92 -9.84
CA VAL A 64 -5.26 7.02 -9.87
C VAL A 64 -5.75 5.62 -9.59
N ARG A 65 -5.33 4.66 -10.40
CA ARG A 65 -5.43 3.22 -10.13
C ARG A 65 -4.06 2.62 -10.40
N TYR A 66 -3.44 2.05 -9.37
CA TYR A 66 -2.12 1.44 -9.44
C TYR A 66 -2.19 0.03 -8.85
N SER A 67 -1.98 -0.97 -9.70
CA SER A 67 -2.07 -2.39 -9.33
C SER A 67 -0.68 -3.00 -9.36
N MET A 68 -0.31 -3.66 -8.28
CA MET A 68 0.94 -4.40 -8.12
C MET A 68 0.60 -5.87 -7.99
N LEU A 69 0.91 -6.62 -9.04
CA LEU A 69 0.79 -8.08 -9.04
C LEU A 69 2.02 -8.70 -8.39
N ASP A 70 1.89 -9.85 -7.75
CA ASP A 70 3.02 -10.57 -7.14
C ASP A 70 3.88 -9.67 -6.20
N CYS A 71 3.23 -8.78 -5.46
CA CYS A 71 3.86 -7.86 -4.52
C CYS A 71 4.51 -8.64 -3.36
N PRO A 72 5.84 -8.61 -3.21
CA PRO A 72 6.52 -9.43 -2.21
C PRO A 72 6.34 -8.88 -0.79
N GLY A 73 5.95 -7.62 -0.64
CA GLY A 73 5.57 -7.07 0.65
C GLY A 73 5.32 -5.57 0.68
N ILE A 74 4.73 -5.15 1.80
CA ILE A 74 4.44 -3.77 2.16
C ILE A 74 5.30 -3.45 3.38
N ARG A 75 6.14 -2.44 3.26
CA ARG A 75 7.06 -2.02 4.32
C ARG A 75 6.54 -0.73 4.96
N VAL A 76 6.46 -0.72 6.28
CA VAL A 76 6.23 0.54 7.03
C VAL A 76 7.56 1.24 7.26
N VAL A 77 7.62 2.50 6.85
CA VAL A 77 8.77 3.37 7.08
C VAL A 77 8.37 4.46 8.05
N ASN A 78 9.22 4.70 9.05
CA ASN A 78 9.08 5.77 10.01
C ASN A 78 10.47 6.40 10.24
N ASP A 79 10.79 7.41 9.45
CA ASP A 79 12.08 8.10 9.50
C ASP A 79 11.91 9.63 9.48
N LYS A 80 12.99 10.37 9.22
CA LYS A 80 12.99 11.85 9.20
C LYS A 80 12.05 12.45 8.15
N ARG A 81 11.63 11.68 7.13
CA ARG A 81 10.66 12.07 6.10
C ARG A 81 9.21 11.90 6.55
N GLY A 82 9.00 11.31 7.74
CA GLY A 82 7.69 11.00 8.29
C GLY A 82 7.38 9.51 8.24
N ARG A 83 6.09 9.20 8.41
CA ARG A 83 5.56 7.84 8.44
C ARG A 83 4.78 7.54 7.16
N PHE A 84 5.15 6.47 6.47
CA PHE A 84 4.55 6.09 5.18
C PHE A 84 4.72 4.60 4.87
N LEU A 85 4.00 4.13 3.86
CA LEU A 85 4.14 2.78 3.30
C LEU A 85 5.06 2.82 2.08
N GLU A 86 5.97 1.85 1.97
CA GLU A 86 6.66 1.49 0.73
C GLU A 86 6.07 0.18 0.20
N PHE A 87 5.69 0.16 -1.07
CA PHE A 87 5.28 -1.05 -1.75
C PHE A 87 6.43 -1.58 -2.61
N ALA A 88 6.75 -2.86 -2.44
CA ALA A 88 7.75 -3.51 -3.28
C ALA A 88 7.12 -3.86 -4.64
N ALA A 89 7.75 -3.43 -5.73
CA ALA A 89 7.34 -3.88 -7.06
C ALA A 89 7.61 -5.38 -7.24
N SER A 90 6.89 -6.04 -8.16
CA SER A 90 7.20 -7.43 -8.51
C SER A 90 8.65 -7.60 -8.95
N ASN A 91 9.25 -8.73 -8.62
CA ASN A 91 10.64 -9.08 -8.98
C ASN A 91 11.72 -8.11 -8.48
N THR A 92 11.40 -7.24 -7.52
CA THR A 92 12.36 -6.31 -6.90
C THR A 92 13.48 -7.06 -6.17
N PHE A 93 13.20 -8.27 -5.69
CA PHE A 93 14.14 -9.12 -4.97
C PHE A 93 14.33 -10.43 -5.73
N SER A 94 15.57 -10.95 -5.76
CA SER A 94 15.90 -12.26 -6.32
C SER A 94 15.47 -13.45 -5.45
N GLY A 95 14.82 -13.17 -4.32
CA GLY A 95 14.36 -14.15 -3.33
C GLY A 95 13.20 -13.63 -2.49
N ARG A 96 12.89 -14.33 -1.40
CA ARG A 96 11.83 -13.94 -0.47
C ARG A 96 12.19 -12.62 0.21
N TYR A 97 11.33 -11.60 0.05
CA TYR A 97 11.44 -10.37 0.85
C TYR A 97 11.30 -10.72 2.33
N ASP A 98 11.92 -9.95 3.23
CA ASP A 98 11.93 -10.22 4.68
C ASP A 98 11.02 -9.26 5.47
N GLY A 99 10.43 -8.27 4.81
CA GLY A 99 9.63 -7.21 5.43
C GLY A 99 10.44 -5.99 5.91
N TYR A 100 11.77 -6.08 5.92
CA TYR A 100 12.65 -5.07 6.54
C TYR A 100 13.68 -4.48 5.58
N SER A 101 14.08 -5.28 4.59
CA SER A 101 15.02 -4.92 3.54
C SER A 101 14.54 -3.68 2.80
N VAL A 102 15.49 -2.85 2.39
CA VAL A 102 15.20 -1.62 1.64
C VAL A 102 14.68 -2.00 0.26
N ILE A 103 13.54 -1.43 -0.12
CA ILE A 103 12.96 -1.58 -1.45
C ILE A 103 13.68 -0.60 -2.38
N PRO A 104 14.40 -1.03 -3.44
CA PRO A 104 15.16 -0.13 -4.32
C PRO A 104 14.30 0.74 -5.26
N TYR A 105 13.05 0.37 -5.54
CA TYR A 105 12.12 1.20 -6.31
C TYR A 105 10.67 0.73 -6.09
N GLY A 106 9.72 1.62 -6.27
CA GLY A 106 8.31 1.29 -6.08
C GLY A 106 7.43 2.52 -5.90
N LEU A 107 6.39 2.37 -5.09
CA LEU A 107 5.46 3.43 -4.74
C LEU A 107 5.53 3.69 -3.23
N ARG A 108 5.50 4.97 -2.84
CA ARG A 108 5.31 5.40 -1.46
C ARG A 108 3.93 6.01 -1.27
N LEU A 109 3.35 5.77 -0.10
CA LEU A 109 2.06 6.32 0.31
C LEU A 109 2.16 6.94 1.70
N TRP A 110 1.94 8.25 1.78
CA TRP A 110 1.74 8.98 3.03
C TRP A 110 0.25 9.25 3.22
N ILE A 111 -0.14 9.33 4.50
CA ILE A 111 -1.50 9.73 4.93
C ILE A 111 -1.44 11.00 5.77
N ASP A 112 -0.42 11.13 6.62
CA ASP A 112 -0.19 12.31 7.47
C ASP A 112 1.01 13.10 6.95
N PRO A 113 0.89 14.42 6.70
CA PRO A 113 -0.27 15.28 6.93
C PRO A 113 -1.35 15.21 5.84
N GLN A 114 -1.05 14.57 4.70
CA GLN A 114 -1.98 14.44 3.60
C GLN A 114 -1.77 13.13 2.83
N ILE A 115 -2.81 12.66 2.14
CA ILE A 115 -2.71 11.59 1.15
C ILE A 115 -1.74 12.04 0.05
N PHE A 116 -0.62 11.34 -0.05
CA PHE A 116 0.40 11.62 -1.06
C PHE A 116 0.96 10.31 -1.62
N LEU A 117 1.06 10.23 -2.94
CA LEU A 117 1.64 9.10 -3.66
C LEU A 117 2.88 9.55 -4.42
N GLU A 118 3.98 8.84 -4.23
CA GLU A 118 5.26 9.13 -4.88
C GLU A 118 5.88 7.85 -5.44
N PRO A 119 6.02 7.73 -6.77
CA PRO A 119 6.93 6.74 -7.35
C PRO A 119 8.37 7.10 -6.98
N PHE A 120 9.17 6.11 -6.59
CA PHE A 120 10.56 6.35 -6.21
C PHE A 120 11.49 5.31 -6.85
N THR A 121 12.74 5.72 -7.02
CA THR A 121 13.88 4.84 -7.29
C THR A 121 15.03 5.26 -6.37
N TYR A 122 15.74 4.32 -5.78
CA TYR A 122 17.01 4.58 -5.12
C TYR A 122 18.07 4.75 -6.21
N SER A 123 18.77 5.89 -6.16
CA SER A 123 19.95 6.18 -6.99
C SER A 123 21.21 5.73 -6.27
#